data_AF-A0AAP3SQM9-F1
#
_entry.id   AF-A0AAP3SQM9-F1
#
_cell.length_a   1.000
_cell.length_b   1.000
_cell.length_c   1.000
_cell.angle_alpha   90.00
_cell.angle_beta   90.00
_cell.angle_gamma   90.00
#
_symmetry.space_group_name_H-M   'P 1'
#
loop_
_entity.id
_entity.type
_entity.pdbx_description
1 polymer ?
#
loop_
_entity_poly.entity_id
_entity_poly.type
_entity_poly.pdbx_seq_one_letter_code
_entity_poly.pdbx_strand_id
1 'polypeptide(L)'
;MAQQICVSKSLLTLLLLYFFIRIVFGQLSLSNVAFCLLFILLYYLLASIQVGWSFVYISSSVIVVSLFMSLYGIAQYIGLISSRHLFMVVGSFDNPAGYASMLSMSIPFVCYYIYSDKCNKKTPLWFIYFVIVLAITLSASRTGILISIIISVTYIIKRYKINFSNVTLWLKFIMMLLVIAIILGFYIFKKDSTKGRVIIWRCTWEMIKEKPWFGHGYKSFEAKYMLYQADYFEQNKKSDYILLSDNVKHPFNEFILLIVEFGFFAFFLFLLFVIQLILLYRKRQTDESFSLMLSLLAIAIFSFFSYPFQYPHTWLIFFMCVQLILFDNREKQCKIYWPSKFIVVFSSILLFSITVKEMYFENKWYLIEHKRKFGNIQEVIATYETLYPHLKKNAYFLYNYAAKLNYFGYYERSCFLVDKCRNYFNDYDVQMLIADNLFHLEEWNKAKNHYSKAFYMCPNRFVPLNQLHKIAILENDSNMARKIACLIIDKPTKVPSATVYKIKQKMQQYLETDINCIVK
;
A
#
# COMPACT_ATOMS: atom_id res chain seq x y z
N MET A 1 31.77 16.56 -11.14
CA MET A 1 30.41 16.13 -11.56
C MET A 1 30.38 14.60 -11.69
N ALA A 2 31.25 14.01 -12.52
CA ALA A 2 31.41 12.55 -12.65
C ALA A 2 31.59 11.80 -11.31
N GLN A 3 32.49 12.26 -10.44
CA GLN A 3 32.69 11.62 -9.11
C GLN A 3 31.40 11.56 -8.28
N GLN A 4 30.55 12.60 -8.35
CA GLN A 4 29.31 12.66 -7.59
C GLN A 4 28.21 11.78 -8.19
N ILE A 5 28.14 11.70 -9.52
CA ILE A 5 27.27 10.75 -10.23
C ILE A 5 27.68 9.32 -9.87
N CYS A 6 28.99 9.03 -9.82
CA CYS A 6 29.52 7.74 -9.38
C CYS A 6 29.10 7.41 -7.94
N VAL A 7 29.24 8.36 -7.00
CA VAL A 7 28.76 8.19 -5.61
C VAL A 7 27.26 7.91 -5.54
N SER A 8 26.43 8.63 -6.29
CA SER A 8 24.98 8.39 -6.34
C SER A 8 24.64 7.00 -6.89
N LYS A 9 25.32 6.56 -7.97
CA LYS A 9 25.15 5.21 -8.54
C LYS A 9 25.58 4.13 -7.55
N SER A 10 26.69 4.32 -6.83
CA SER A 10 27.16 3.39 -5.81
C SER A 10 26.22 3.29 -4.61
N LEU A 11 25.68 4.42 -4.12
CA LEU A 11 24.67 4.44 -3.05
C LEU A 11 23.39 3.72 -3.46
N LEU A 12 22.90 3.98 -4.68
CA LEU A 12 21.73 3.28 -5.21
C LEU A 12 22.00 1.77 -5.32
N THR A 13 23.17 1.38 -5.83
CA THR A 13 23.56 -0.02 -5.97
C THR A 13 23.65 -0.71 -4.61
N LEU A 14 24.24 -0.05 -3.61
CA LEU A 14 24.33 -0.56 -2.25
C LEU A 14 22.95 -0.73 -1.62
N LEU A 15 22.06 0.24 -1.80
CA LEU A 15 20.67 0.18 -1.30
C LEU A 15 19.92 -1.00 -1.95
N LEU A 16 20.01 -1.14 -3.28
CA LEU A 16 19.39 -2.24 -4.01
C LEU A 16 19.96 -3.60 -3.61
N LEU A 17 21.28 -3.70 -3.43
CA LEU A 17 21.94 -4.92 -2.95
C LEU A 17 21.48 -5.27 -1.54
N TYR A 18 21.40 -4.28 -0.64
CA TYR A 18 20.89 -4.48 0.71
C TYR A 18 19.43 -4.98 0.68
N PHE A 19 18.55 -4.36 -0.10
CA PHE A 19 17.17 -4.85 -0.28
C PHE A 19 17.16 -6.27 -0.84
N PHE A 20 17.95 -6.56 -1.87
CA PHE A 20 18.03 -7.89 -2.47
C PHE A 20 18.45 -8.94 -1.44
N ILE A 21 19.54 -8.70 -0.70
CA ILE A 21 20.03 -9.57 0.37
C ILE A 21 18.91 -9.79 1.40
N ARG A 22 18.28 -8.72 1.89
CA ARG A 22 17.22 -8.80 2.91
C ARG A 22 15.96 -9.49 2.42
N ILE A 23 15.64 -9.40 1.14
CA ILE A 23 14.52 -10.13 0.51
C ILE A 23 14.88 -11.61 0.37
N VAL A 24 16.09 -11.94 -0.09
CA VAL A 24 16.57 -13.31 -0.28
C VAL A 24 16.67 -14.07 1.04
N PHE A 25 17.25 -13.45 2.07
CA PHE A 25 17.36 -14.02 3.42
C PHE A 25 16.04 -13.93 4.21
N GLY A 26 15.12 -13.04 3.83
CA GLY A 26 13.88 -12.77 4.55
C GLY A 26 12.75 -13.74 4.20
N GLN A 27 12.46 -13.93 2.90
CA GLN A 27 11.49 -14.89 2.36
C GLN A 27 11.42 -14.73 0.83
N LEU A 28 11.88 -15.74 0.10
CA LEU A 28 12.02 -15.71 -1.36
C LEU A 28 10.68 -16.03 -2.05
N SER A 29 9.82 -15.08 -2.44
CA SER A 29 8.77 -15.34 -3.43
C SER A 29 9.29 -15.14 -4.86
N LEU A 30 8.80 -15.92 -5.83
CA LEU A 30 9.18 -15.78 -7.24
C LEU A 30 8.84 -14.37 -7.76
N SER A 31 7.71 -13.82 -7.33
CA SER A 31 7.28 -12.45 -7.61
C SER A 31 8.27 -11.38 -7.14
N ASN A 32 9.00 -11.59 -6.02
CA ASN A 32 10.01 -10.65 -5.55
C ASN A 32 11.26 -10.67 -6.43
N VAL A 33 11.65 -11.87 -6.87
CA VAL A 33 12.75 -12.03 -7.83
C VAL A 33 12.35 -11.42 -9.17
N ALA A 34 11.10 -11.59 -9.60
CA ALA A 34 10.55 -10.98 -10.80
C ALA A 34 10.47 -9.45 -10.71
N PHE A 35 10.12 -8.89 -9.55
CA PHE A 35 10.10 -7.44 -9.35
C PHE A 35 11.52 -6.88 -9.33
N CYS A 36 12.43 -7.46 -8.54
CA CYS A 36 13.84 -7.05 -8.47
C CYS A 36 14.55 -7.16 -9.82
N LEU A 37 14.34 -8.25 -10.55
CA LEU A 37 14.92 -8.42 -11.87
C LEU A 37 14.24 -7.44 -12.87
N LEU A 38 12.92 -7.16 -12.82
CA LEU A 38 12.25 -6.16 -13.69
C LEU A 38 12.76 -4.77 -13.41
N PHE A 39 13.16 -4.50 -12.18
CA PHE A 39 13.81 -3.25 -11.80
C PHE A 39 15.26 -3.15 -12.24
N ILE A 40 16.06 -4.20 -12.04
CA ILE A 40 17.42 -4.28 -12.61
C ILE A 40 17.32 -4.09 -14.11
N LEU A 41 16.32 -4.71 -14.73
CA LEU A 41 16.07 -4.60 -16.14
C LEU A 41 15.67 -3.21 -16.60
N LEU A 42 14.68 -2.60 -15.98
CA LEU A 42 14.26 -1.24 -16.31
C LEU A 42 15.42 -0.27 -16.09
N TYR A 43 16.15 -0.41 -15.00
CA TYR A 43 17.36 0.36 -14.71
C TYR A 43 18.40 0.20 -15.83
N TYR A 44 18.67 -1.03 -16.25
CA TYR A 44 19.64 -1.30 -17.29
C TYR A 44 19.13 -1.02 -18.71
N LEU A 45 17.85 -1.18 -19.02
CA LEU A 45 17.24 -0.78 -20.28
C LEU A 45 17.33 0.75 -20.37
N LEU A 46 16.93 1.48 -19.33
CA LEU A 46 17.10 2.94 -19.27
C LEU A 46 18.57 3.38 -19.28
N ALA A 47 19.49 2.57 -18.75
CA ALA A 47 20.94 2.84 -18.81
C ALA A 47 21.58 2.47 -20.17
N SER A 48 21.08 1.43 -20.84
CA SER A 48 21.59 0.90 -22.12
C SER A 48 20.92 1.53 -23.34
N ILE A 49 19.76 2.17 -23.14
CA ILE A 49 19.21 3.21 -24.00
C ILE A 49 20.16 4.41 -23.91
N GLN A 50 21.33 4.26 -24.54
CA GLN A 50 22.13 5.32 -25.14
C GLN A 50 21.44 5.87 -26.40
N VAL A 51 20.12 5.69 -26.51
CA VAL A 51 19.33 6.32 -27.55
C VAL A 51 18.95 7.66 -26.95
N GLY A 52 19.29 8.75 -27.64
CA GLY A 52 18.91 10.10 -27.27
C GLY A 52 17.39 10.30 -27.35
N TRP A 53 16.61 9.52 -26.59
CA TRP A 53 15.23 9.86 -26.28
C TRP A 53 15.30 11.17 -25.52
N SER A 54 14.99 12.23 -26.24
CA SER A 54 14.86 13.53 -25.64
C SER A 54 13.84 13.40 -24.51
N PHE A 55 14.12 14.07 -23.39
CA PHE A 55 13.17 14.27 -22.29
C PHE A 55 11.75 14.59 -22.79
N VAL A 56 11.66 15.22 -23.98
CA VAL A 56 10.43 15.53 -24.71
C VAL A 56 9.57 14.29 -25.00
N TYR A 57 10.11 13.19 -25.55
CA TYR A 57 9.29 12.01 -25.88
C TYR A 57 8.76 11.31 -24.64
N ILE A 58 9.61 11.21 -23.61
CA ILE A 58 9.26 10.60 -22.32
C ILE A 58 8.17 11.43 -21.64
N SER A 59 8.39 12.73 -21.51
CA SER A 59 7.41 13.64 -20.89
C SER A 59 6.09 13.68 -21.66
N SER A 60 6.13 13.70 -23.00
CA SER A 60 4.91 13.61 -23.83
C SER A 60 4.14 12.31 -23.57
N SER A 61 4.83 11.18 -23.44
CA SER A 61 4.20 9.88 -23.16
C SER A 61 3.52 9.88 -21.79
N VAL A 62 4.18 10.42 -20.77
CA VAL A 62 3.61 10.56 -19.41
C VAL A 62 2.35 11.43 -19.44
N ILE A 63 2.35 12.53 -20.20
CA ILE A 63 1.21 13.44 -20.34
C ILE A 63 0.03 12.77 -21.05
N VAL A 64 0.30 12.03 -22.13
CA VAL A 64 -0.75 11.31 -22.87
C VAL A 64 -1.41 10.27 -21.97
N VAL A 65 -0.61 9.46 -21.26
CA VAL A 65 -1.13 8.46 -20.32
C VAL A 65 -1.92 9.12 -19.19
N SER A 66 -1.45 10.23 -18.62
CA SER A 66 -2.17 10.91 -17.54
C SER A 66 -3.48 11.55 -18.01
N LEU A 67 -3.54 12.03 -19.25
CA LEU A 67 -4.78 12.50 -19.86
C LEU A 67 -5.81 11.37 -19.99
N PHE A 68 -5.41 10.22 -20.55
CA PHE A 68 -6.30 9.05 -20.66
C PHE A 68 -6.82 8.60 -19.30
N MET A 69 -5.95 8.52 -18.29
CA MET A 69 -6.34 8.14 -16.93
C MET A 69 -7.30 9.17 -16.31
N SER A 70 -7.06 10.46 -16.55
CA SER A 70 -7.92 11.53 -16.05
C SER A 70 -9.32 11.46 -16.64
N LEU A 71 -9.43 11.25 -17.96
CA LEU A 71 -10.70 11.06 -18.66
C LEU A 71 -11.44 9.81 -18.15
N TYR A 72 -10.71 8.72 -17.88
CA TYR A 72 -11.30 7.51 -17.31
C TYR A 72 -11.92 7.77 -15.93
N GLY A 73 -11.24 8.48 -15.03
CA GLY A 73 -11.79 8.80 -13.71
C GLY A 73 -12.95 9.81 -13.76
N ILE A 74 -12.93 10.75 -14.70
CA ILE A 74 -14.08 11.65 -14.95
C ILE A 74 -15.28 10.83 -15.48
N ALA A 75 -15.06 9.88 -16.38
CA ALA A 75 -16.10 8.98 -16.87
C ALA A 75 -16.70 8.11 -15.75
N GLN A 76 -15.89 7.68 -14.77
CA GLN A 76 -16.41 7.03 -13.56
C GLN A 76 -17.29 7.97 -12.73
N TYR A 77 -16.85 9.21 -12.53
CA TYR A 77 -17.62 10.20 -11.77
C TYR A 77 -19.00 10.47 -12.38
N ILE A 78 -19.08 10.55 -13.71
CA ILE A 78 -20.33 10.80 -14.45
C ILE A 78 -21.21 9.53 -14.51
N GLY A 79 -20.68 8.36 -14.17
CA GLY A 79 -21.41 7.08 -14.21
C GLY A 79 -21.38 6.38 -15.57
N LEU A 80 -20.54 6.83 -16.51
CA LEU A 80 -20.33 6.14 -17.80
C LEU A 80 -19.56 4.83 -17.63
N ILE A 81 -18.69 4.76 -16.61
CA ILE A 81 -17.91 3.57 -16.27
C ILE A 81 -18.21 3.22 -14.81
N SER A 82 -18.50 1.96 -14.53
CA SER A 82 -18.71 1.50 -13.16
C SER A 82 -17.44 1.68 -12.33
N SER A 83 -17.52 2.42 -11.23
CA SER A 83 -16.50 2.36 -10.18
C SER A 83 -16.73 1.10 -9.33
N ARG A 84 -15.66 0.52 -8.79
CA ARG A 84 -15.80 -0.58 -7.82
C ARG A 84 -16.52 -0.02 -6.58
N HIS A 85 -17.52 -0.75 -6.08
CA HIS A 85 -18.65 -0.30 -5.22
C HIS A 85 -18.35 0.60 -3.99
N LEU A 86 -17.10 0.80 -3.57
CA LEU A 86 -16.75 1.56 -2.36
C LEU A 86 -16.43 3.04 -2.60
N PHE A 87 -16.02 3.43 -3.81
CA PHE A 87 -15.57 4.79 -4.09
C PHE A 87 -16.09 5.28 -5.45
N MET A 88 -16.40 6.57 -5.56
CA MET A 88 -16.91 7.17 -6.81
C MET A 88 -15.86 7.21 -7.91
N VAL A 89 -14.60 7.53 -7.59
CA VAL A 89 -13.52 7.69 -8.57
C VAL A 89 -12.25 7.02 -8.08
N VAL A 90 -11.81 5.99 -8.80
CA VAL A 90 -10.58 5.21 -8.50
C VAL A 90 -9.72 4.95 -9.73
N GLY A 91 -10.15 5.41 -10.91
CA GLY A 91 -9.53 5.02 -12.15
C GLY A 91 -9.55 3.50 -12.32
N SER A 92 -8.43 2.96 -12.78
CA SER A 92 -8.19 1.51 -12.86
C SER A 92 -7.61 0.91 -11.58
N PHE A 93 -7.58 1.67 -10.48
CA PHE A 93 -6.98 1.25 -9.21
C PHE A 93 -8.04 0.76 -8.21
N ASP A 94 -7.57 0.15 -7.13
CA ASP A 94 -8.38 -0.30 -5.99
C ASP A 94 -8.75 0.85 -5.03
N ASN A 95 -7.93 1.91 -4.98
CA ASN A 95 -8.10 3.04 -4.09
C ASN A 95 -7.90 4.40 -4.78
N PRO A 96 -8.65 5.47 -4.41
CA PRO A 96 -8.43 6.82 -4.94
C PRO A 96 -7.00 7.34 -4.73
N ALA A 97 -6.28 6.86 -3.72
CA ALA A 97 -4.90 7.24 -3.47
C ALA A 97 -3.94 6.78 -4.58
N GLY A 98 -4.10 5.56 -5.09
CA GLY A 98 -3.31 5.05 -6.21
C GLY A 98 -3.52 5.88 -7.47
N TYR A 99 -4.78 6.15 -7.80
CA TYR A 99 -5.18 7.02 -8.90
C TYR A 99 -4.61 8.43 -8.82
N ALA A 100 -4.81 9.10 -7.68
CA ALA A 100 -4.32 10.45 -7.48
C ALA A 100 -2.78 10.51 -7.50
N SER A 101 -2.09 9.49 -6.98
CA SER A 101 -0.62 9.44 -7.00
C SER A 101 -0.08 9.48 -8.43
N MET A 102 -0.65 8.69 -9.35
CA MET A 102 -0.25 8.64 -10.75
C MET A 102 -0.42 10.01 -11.42
N LEU A 103 -1.57 10.63 -11.22
CA LEU A 103 -1.89 11.92 -11.83
C LEU A 103 -1.01 13.03 -11.28
N SER A 104 -0.84 13.13 -9.97
CA SER A 104 -0.03 14.18 -9.34
C SER A 104 1.45 14.11 -9.72
N MET A 105 2.02 12.91 -9.87
CA MET A 105 3.42 12.73 -10.30
C MET A 105 3.63 13.17 -11.77
N SER A 106 2.55 13.23 -12.56
CA SER A 106 2.58 13.64 -13.98
C SER A 106 2.50 15.16 -14.18
N ILE A 107 1.98 15.91 -13.21
CA ILE A 107 1.78 17.37 -13.30
C ILE A 107 3.05 18.13 -13.69
N PRO A 108 4.24 17.84 -13.11
CA PRO A 108 5.46 18.57 -13.45
C PRO A 108 5.82 18.50 -14.93
N PHE A 109 5.46 17.43 -15.63
CA PHE A 109 5.72 17.26 -17.07
C PHE A 109 4.79 18.13 -17.92
N VAL A 110 3.52 18.28 -17.53
CA VAL A 110 2.61 19.23 -18.21
C VAL A 110 3.08 20.66 -17.98
N CYS A 111 3.42 21.00 -16.73
CA CYS A 111 3.92 22.32 -16.37
C CYS A 111 5.23 22.67 -17.10
N TYR A 112 6.12 21.70 -17.34
CA TYR A 112 7.32 21.91 -18.16
C TYR A 112 6.97 22.51 -19.52
N TYR A 113 5.98 21.94 -20.23
CA TYR A 113 5.59 22.46 -21.54
C TYR A 113 4.78 23.74 -21.46
N ILE A 114 4.00 23.96 -20.41
CA ILE A 114 3.27 25.22 -20.19
C ILE A 114 4.26 26.39 -20.05
N TYR A 115 5.32 26.19 -19.26
CA TYR A 115 6.25 27.26 -18.88
C TYR A 115 7.55 27.31 -19.70
N SER A 116 7.87 26.30 -20.52
CA SER A 116 9.02 26.34 -21.44
C SER A 116 8.69 27.05 -22.74
N ASP A 117 9.67 27.62 -23.43
CA ASP A 117 9.46 28.27 -24.72
C ASP A 117 9.35 27.28 -25.91
N LYS A 118 9.39 25.96 -25.65
CA LYS A 118 9.42 24.90 -26.69
C LYS A 118 8.09 24.67 -27.41
N CYS A 119 6.98 25.21 -26.91
CA CYS A 119 5.64 25.03 -27.51
C CYS A 119 4.96 26.38 -27.70
N ASN A 120 4.64 26.77 -28.94
CA ASN A 120 4.00 28.06 -29.21
C ASN A 120 2.51 28.09 -28.80
N LYS A 121 1.78 26.97 -28.91
CA LYS A 121 0.37 26.88 -28.51
C LYS A 121 0.23 26.25 -27.12
N LYS A 122 -0.02 27.08 -26.11
CA LYS A 122 -0.17 26.65 -24.70
C LYS A 122 -1.60 26.23 -24.32
N THR A 123 -2.59 26.63 -25.10
CA THR A 123 -4.02 26.35 -24.82
C THR A 123 -4.34 24.86 -24.61
N PRO A 124 -3.89 23.90 -25.46
CA PRO A 124 -4.17 22.48 -25.19
C PRO A 124 -3.50 21.98 -23.92
N LEU A 125 -2.33 22.52 -23.55
CA LEU A 125 -1.61 22.09 -22.34
C LEU A 125 -2.31 22.57 -21.07
N TRP A 126 -2.87 23.78 -21.07
CA TRP A 126 -3.71 24.28 -19.97
C TRP A 126 -4.99 23.46 -19.83
N PHE A 127 -5.61 23.04 -20.95
CA PHE A 127 -6.75 22.14 -20.92
C PHE A 127 -6.39 20.78 -20.32
N ILE A 128 -5.28 20.16 -20.76
CA ILE A 128 -4.80 18.89 -20.20
C ILE A 128 -4.52 19.03 -18.69
N TYR A 129 -3.83 20.10 -18.27
CA TYR A 129 -3.58 20.38 -16.86
C TYR A 129 -4.90 20.50 -16.07
N PHE A 130 -5.88 21.24 -16.59
CA PHE A 130 -7.21 21.37 -15.98
C PHE A 130 -7.90 20.01 -15.83
N VAL A 131 -7.91 19.18 -16.88
CA VAL A 131 -8.50 17.84 -16.85
C VAL A 131 -7.83 16.96 -15.79
N ILE A 132 -6.50 17.02 -15.66
CA ILE A 132 -5.76 16.27 -14.63
C ILE A 132 -6.12 16.76 -13.22
N VAL A 133 -6.12 18.07 -12.98
CA VAL A 133 -6.47 18.62 -11.66
C VAL A 133 -7.93 18.33 -11.30
N LEU A 134 -8.85 18.44 -12.26
CA LEU A 134 -10.25 18.07 -12.08
C LEU A 134 -10.40 16.59 -11.72
N ALA A 135 -9.72 15.70 -12.43
CA ALA A 135 -9.71 14.27 -12.09
C ALA A 135 -9.20 14.00 -10.67
N ILE A 136 -8.15 14.70 -10.23
CA ILE A 136 -7.62 14.59 -8.86
C ILE A 136 -8.64 15.11 -7.83
N THR A 137 -9.30 16.24 -8.08
CA THR A 137 -10.30 16.79 -7.14
C THR A 137 -11.52 15.89 -7.03
N LEU A 138 -12.01 15.33 -8.13
CA LEU A 138 -13.13 14.38 -8.15
C LEU A 138 -12.81 13.06 -7.41
N SER A 139 -11.53 12.66 -7.33
CA SER A 139 -11.08 11.54 -6.50
C SER A 139 -11.14 11.80 -4.99
N ALA A 140 -11.40 13.04 -4.57
CA ALA A 140 -11.37 13.49 -3.18
C ALA A 140 -10.04 13.19 -2.45
N SER A 141 -8.94 13.11 -3.20
CA SER A 141 -7.59 12.87 -2.67
C SER A 141 -6.96 14.16 -2.16
N ARG A 142 -7.00 14.38 -0.84
CA ARG A 142 -6.38 15.53 -0.16
C ARG A 142 -4.90 15.71 -0.52
N THR A 143 -4.15 14.61 -0.51
CA THR A 143 -2.72 14.62 -0.83
C THR A 143 -2.48 14.97 -2.31
N GLY A 144 -3.33 14.47 -3.21
CA GLY A 144 -3.23 14.81 -4.64
C GLY A 144 -3.48 16.30 -4.88
N ILE A 145 -4.52 16.87 -4.27
CA ILE A 145 -4.85 18.31 -4.36
C ILE A 145 -3.69 19.16 -3.82
N LEU A 146 -3.17 18.82 -2.64
CA LEU A 146 -2.04 19.52 -2.03
C LEU A 146 -0.82 19.54 -2.96
N ILE A 147 -0.50 18.40 -3.58
CA ILE A 147 0.65 18.30 -4.49
C ILE A 147 0.42 19.13 -5.76
N SER A 148 -0.78 19.11 -6.34
CA SER A 148 -1.13 19.96 -7.48
C SER A 148 -0.89 21.44 -7.17
N ILE A 149 -1.30 21.90 -5.97
CA ILE A 149 -1.06 23.28 -5.52
C ILE A 149 0.43 23.56 -5.35
N ILE A 150 1.17 22.70 -4.64
CA ILE A 150 2.61 22.88 -4.39
C ILE A 150 3.39 22.96 -5.70
N ILE A 151 3.16 22.05 -6.65
CA ILE A 151 3.87 22.02 -7.93
C ILE A 151 3.58 23.29 -8.73
N SER A 152 2.31 23.68 -8.84
CA SER A 152 1.92 24.85 -9.62
C SER A 152 2.44 26.14 -9.03
N VAL A 153 2.37 26.31 -7.71
CA VAL A 153 2.99 27.46 -7.01
C VAL A 153 4.50 27.48 -7.25
N THR A 154 5.17 26.33 -7.15
CA THR A 154 6.63 26.22 -7.35
C THR A 154 7.04 26.61 -8.78
N TYR A 155 6.25 26.24 -9.79
CA TYR A 155 6.45 26.67 -11.17
C TYR A 155 6.22 28.17 -11.39
N ILE A 156 5.18 28.74 -10.78
CA ILE A 156 4.90 30.18 -10.83
C ILE A 156 6.06 30.97 -10.21
N ILE A 157 6.53 30.56 -9.02
CA ILE A 157 7.69 31.18 -8.35
C ILE A 157 8.90 31.17 -9.27
N LYS A 158 9.20 30.03 -9.92
CA LYS A 158 10.32 29.92 -10.86
C LYS A 158 10.13 30.81 -12.08
N ARG A 159 8.95 30.81 -12.72
CA ARG A 159 8.66 31.54 -13.96
C ARG A 159 8.78 33.05 -13.79
N TYR A 160 8.24 33.57 -12.69
CA TYR A 160 8.24 35.00 -12.38
C TYR A 160 9.43 35.42 -11.51
N LYS A 161 10.36 34.48 -11.22
CA LYS A 161 11.54 34.71 -10.37
C LYS A 161 11.17 35.41 -9.06
N ILE A 162 10.07 34.99 -8.44
CA ILE A 162 9.53 35.60 -7.22
C ILE A 162 10.57 35.43 -6.11
N ASN A 163 11.13 36.55 -5.65
CA ASN A 163 12.07 36.53 -4.55
C ASN A 163 11.33 36.71 -3.22
N PHE A 164 11.26 35.65 -2.42
CA PHE A 164 10.60 35.67 -1.11
C PHE A 164 11.23 36.64 -0.11
N SER A 165 12.49 37.07 -0.31
CA SER A 165 13.10 38.10 0.53
C SER A 165 12.34 39.43 0.42
N ASN A 166 11.78 39.74 -0.76
CA ASN A 166 11.12 41.01 -1.06
C ASN A 166 9.62 41.02 -0.69
N VAL A 167 9.07 39.87 -0.29
CA VAL A 167 7.70 39.78 0.22
C VAL A 167 7.65 40.38 1.63
N THR A 168 6.74 41.33 1.86
CA THR A 168 6.57 42.01 3.15
C THR A 168 6.22 41.01 4.26
N LEU A 169 6.65 41.31 5.49
CA LEU A 169 6.46 40.41 6.65
C LEU A 169 4.98 40.04 6.86
N TRP A 170 4.07 41.00 6.68
CA TRP A 170 2.63 40.77 6.85
C TRP A 170 2.05 39.83 5.79
N LEU A 171 2.50 39.92 4.53
CA LEU A 171 2.11 38.95 3.50
C LEU A 171 2.66 37.54 3.79
N LYS A 172 3.87 37.43 4.34
CA LYS A 172 4.41 36.14 4.81
C LYS A 172 3.54 35.55 5.93
N PHE A 173 3.07 36.40 6.85
CA PHE A 173 2.17 35.99 7.92
C PHE A 173 0.80 35.52 7.38
N ILE A 174 0.22 36.23 6.41
CA ILE A 174 -1.03 35.81 5.73
C ILE A 174 -0.83 34.46 5.03
N MET A 175 0.27 34.27 4.31
CA MET A 175 0.59 32.99 3.66
C MET A 175 0.72 31.86 4.68
N MET A 176 1.39 32.10 5.81
CA MET A 176 1.51 31.13 6.89
C MET A 176 0.15 30.77 7.49
N LEU A 177 -0.70 31.76 7.77
CA LEU A 177 -2.08 31.53 8.25
C LEU A 177 -2.90 30.72 7.24
N LEU A 178 -2.75 30.97 5.95
CA LEU A 178 -3.42 30.22 4.89
C LEU A 178 -2.96 28.76 4.84
N VAL A 179 -1.65 28.50 4.99
CA VAL A 179 -1.13 27.13 5.11
C VAL A 179 -1.68 26.43 6.35
N ILE A 180 -1.71 27.12 7.49
CA ILE A 180 -2.28 26.57 8.75
C ILE A 180 -3.78 26.27 8.56
N ALA A 181 -4.54 27.18 7.95
CA ALA A 181 -5.96 26.99 7.66
C ALA A 181 -6.20 25.79 6.73
N ILE A 182 -5.36 25.59 5.71
CA ILE A 182 -5.44 24.42 4.81
C ILE A 182 -5.15 23.13 5.58
N ILE A 183 -4.12 23.11 6.43
CA ILE A 183 -3.78 21.93 7.25
C ILE A 183 -4.93 21.60 8.23
N LEU A 184 -5.47 22.61 8.92
CA LEU A 184 -6.60 22.46 9.84
C LEU A 184 -7.87 22.02 9.09
N GLY A 185 -8.16 22.62 7.94
CA GLY A 185 -9.28 22.24 7.08
C GLY A 185 -9.18 20.78 6.63
N PHE A 186 -7.98 20.33 6.22
CA PHE A 186 -7.75 18.93 5.89
C PHE A 186 -7.86 17.99 7.08
N TYR A 187 -7.47 18.42 8.29
CA TYR A 187 -7.65 17.63 9.51
C TYR A 187 -9.13 17.43 9.84
N ILE A 188 -9.92 18.51 9.79
CA ILE A 188 -11.36 18.48 10.10
C ILE A 188 -12.13 17.62 9.08
N PHE A 189 -11.82 17.77 7.79
CA PHE A 189 -12.52 17.07 6.70
C PHE A 189 -12.42 15.53 6.74
N LYS A 190 -11.47 14.95 7.50
CA LYS A 190 -11.31 13.48 7.66
C LYS A 190 -10.61 13.12 8.98
N LYS A 191 -11.14 13.63 10.09
CA LYS A 191 -10.60 13.46 11.46
C LYS A 191 -10.34 12.00 11.82
N ASP A 192 -11.29 11.11 11.50
CA ASP A 192 -11.21 9.68 11.84
C ASP A 192 -10.10 8.96 11.08
N SER A 193 -9.88 9.33 9.81
CA SER A 193 -8.76 8.81 9.02
C SER A 193 -7.41 9.21 9.62
N THR A 194 -7.28 10.42 10.16
CA THR A 194 -6.05 10.88 10.80
C THR A 194 -5.84 10.17 12.14
N LYS A 195 -6.87 10.07 12.99
CA LYS A 195 -6.80 9.35 14.27
C LYS A 195 -6.46 7.86 14.10
N GLY A 196 -7.04 7.20 13.08
CA GLY A 196 -6.72 5.81 12.76
C GLY A 196 -5.24 5.60 12.42
N ARG A 197 -4.58 6.58 11.77
CA ARG A 197 -3.13 6.49 11.50
C ARG A 197 -2.27 6.65 12.75
N VAL A 198 -2.72 7.44 13.72
CA VAL A 198 -1.98 7.63 14.99
C VAL A 198 -1.82 6.30 15.73
N ILE A 199 -2.89 5.51 15.84
CA ILE A 199 -2.79 4.18 16.46
C ILE A 199 -1.91 3.25 15.63
N ILE A 200 -2.03 3.29 14.30
CA ILE A 200 -1.16 2.49 13.42
C ILE A 200 0.30 2.80 13.67
N TRP A 201 0.68 4.08 13.70
CA TRP A 201 2.05 4.50 13.95
C TRP A 201 2.53 4.16 15.36
N ARG A 202 1.64 4.23 16.36
CA ARG A 202 1.96 3.81 17.73
C ARG A 202 2.29 2.32 17.81
N CYS A 203 1.48 1.44 17.23
CA CYS A 203 1.77 0.01 17.21
C CYS A 203 3.00 -0.30 16.34
N THR A 204 3.17 0.42 15.23
CA THR A 204 4.35 0.31 14.37
C THR A 204 5.64 0.69 15.09
N TRP A 205 5.58 1.66 16.01
CA TRP A 205 6.74 2.06 16.82
C TRP A 205 7.23 0.93 17.73
N GLU A 206 6.33 0.13 18.29
CA GLU A 206 6.70 -1.06 19.07
C GLU A 206 7.41 -2.10 18.19
N MET A 207 6.99 -2.27 16.93
CA MET A 207 7.72 -3.12 15.97
C MET A 207 9.15 -2.60 15.74
N ILE A 208 9.31 -1.28 15.57
CA ILE A 208 10.62 -0.65 15.31
C ILE A 208 11.56 -0.85 16.51
N LYS A 209 11.06 -0.73 17.75
CA LYS A 209 11.88 -0.93 18.97
C LYS A 209 12.51 -2.32 19.05
N GLU A 210 11.83 -3.35 18.57
CA GLU A 210 12.35 -4.72 18.63
C GLU A 210 13.52 -4.97 17.67
N LYS A 211 13.49 -4.38 16.46
CA LYS A 211 14.53 -4.57 15.42
C LYS A 211 14.89 -3.25 14.72
N PRO A 212 15.46 -2.27 15.42
CA PRO A 212 15.59 -0.90 14.92
C PRO A 212 16.58 -0.78 13.75
N TRP A 213 17.73 -1.44 13.83
CA TRP A 213 18.83 -1.18 12.88
C TRP A 213 18.64 -1.84 11.52
N PHE A 214 18.13 -3.07 11.50
CA PHE A 214 18.01 -3.86 10.28
C PHE A 214 16.57 -4.24 9.94
N GLY A 215 15.59 -3.94 10.79
CA GLY A 215 14.19 -4.24 10.55
C GLY A 215 13.85 -5.73 10.64
N HIS A 216 12.57 -6.03 10.41
CA HIS A 216 11.98 -7.36 10.55
C HIS A 216 12.05 -8.20 9.27
N GLY A 217 12.49 -7.64 8.15
CA GLY A 217 12.52 -8.28 6.83
C GLY A 217 11.37 -7.81 5.93
N TYR A 218 11.51 -8.11 4.64
CA TYR A 218 10.51 -7.74 3.62
C TYR A 218 9.14 -8.39 3.92
N LYS A 219 8.05 -7.64 3.73
CA LYS A 219 6.65 -8.03 4.03
C LYS A 219 6.36 -8.39 5.49
N SER A 220 7.28 -8.12 6.40
CA SER A 220 7.08 -8.40 7.81
C SER A 220 6.00 -7.53 8.45
N PHE A 221 5.70 -6.37 7.88
CA PHE A 221 4.60 -5.53 8.36
C PHE A 221 3.26 -6.27 8.21
N GLU A 222 2.96 -6.77 7.01
CA GLU A 222 1.73 -7.53 6.72
C GLU A 222 1.66 -8.85 7.51
N ALA A 223 2.80 -9.49 7.78
CA ALA A 223 2.86 -10.73 8.54
C ALA A 223 2.75 -10.56 10.07
N LYS A 224 3.07 -9.38 10.63
CA LYS A 224 3.21 -9.23 12.09
C LYS A 224 2.43 -8.08 12.71
N TYR A 225 2.17 -6.99 11.99
CA TYR A 225 1.61 -5.76 12.56
C TYR A 225 0.34 -6.01 13.38
N MET A 226 -0.56 -6.87 12.90
CA MET A 226 -1.83 -7.13 13.58
C MET A 226 -1.65 -7.77 14.96
N LEU A 227 -0.54 -8.47 15.22
CA LEU A 227 -0.21 -8.99 16.55
C LEU A 227 0.07 -7.84 17.53
N TYR A 228 0.86 -6.83 17.12
CA TYR A 228 1.12 -5.64 17.94
C TYR A 228 -0.15 -4.82 18.18
N GLN A 229 -1.04 -4.75 17.19
CA GLN A 229 -2.34 -4.12 17.36
C GLN A 229 -3.20 -4.89 18.37
N ALA A 230 -3.14 -6.23 18.37
CA ALA A 230 -3.82 -7.05 19.36
C ALA A 230 -3.29 -6.80 20.78
N ASP A 231 -1.97 -6.86 20.97
CA ASP A 231 -1.36 -6.62 22.28
C ASP A 231 -1.71 -5.23 22.84
N TYR A 232 -1.76 -4.21 21.97
CA TYR A 232 -2.20 -2.88 22.36
C TYR A 232 -3.64 -2.87 22.89
N PHE A 233 -4.60 -3.45 22.15
CA PHE A 233 -6.01 -3.43 22.56
C PHE A 233 -6.32 -4.37 23.72
N GLU A 234 -5.53 -5.42 23.91
CA GLU A 234 -5.61 -6.27 25.09
C GLU A 234 -5.27 -5.48 26.36
N GLN A 235 -4.24 -4.63 26.30
CA GLN A 235 -3.84 -3.74 27.40
C GLN A 235 -4.73 -2.48 27.51
N ASN A 236 -5.40 -2.06 26.44
CA ASN A 236 -6.16 -0.80 26.36
C ASN A 236 -7.63 -1.03 25.94
N LYS A 237 -8.37 -1.84 26.71
CA LYS A 237 -9.73 -2.31 26.37
C LYS A 237 -10.80 -1.21 26.24
N LYS A 238 -10.53 0.01 26.73
CA LYS A 238 -11.44 1.18 26.66
C LYS A 238 -10.91 2.30 25.75
N SER A 239 -9.99 1.97 24.84
CA SER A 239 -9.36 2.97 23.96
C SER A 239 -10.34 3.60 22.97
N ASP A 240 -10.22 4.91 22.76
CA ASP A 240 -11.00 5.67 21.74
C ASP A 240 -10.75 5.17 20.30
N TYR A 241 -9.67 4.42 20.08
CA TYR A 241 -9.30 3.89 18.77
C TYR A 241 -10.04 2.60 18.38
N ILE A 242 -10.85 2.01 19.28
CA ILE A 242 -11.54 0.73 19.04
C ILE A 242 -12.39 0.77 17.77
N LEU A 243 -13.19 1.83 17.59
CA LEU A 243 -14.06 1.97 16.41
C LEU A 243 -13.28 2.30 15.13
N LEU A 244 -12.04 2.78 15.24
CA LEU A 244 -11.19 3.14 14.10
C LEU A 244 -10.31 1.98 13.60
N SER A 245 -10.07 0.98 14.46
CA SER A 245 -9.27 -0.20 14.11
C SER A 245 -9.86 -0.99 12.93
N ASP A 246 -8.99 -1.63 12.16
CA ASP A 246 -9.36 -2.60 11.12
C ASP A 246 -8.14 -3.46 10.79
N ASN A 247 -8.26 -4.35 9.79
CA ASN A 247 -7.10 -5.01 9.19
C ASN A 247 -6.21 -3.99 8.49
N VAL A 248 -4.92 -3.98 8.85
CA VAL A 248 -3.92 -3.05 8.32
C VAL A 248 -2.78 -3.83 7.70
N LYS A 249 -2.47 -3.50 6.45
CA LYS A 249 -1.40 -4.13 5.66
C LYS A 249 -0.24 -3.18 5.37
N HIS A 250 -0.40 -1.89 5.69
CA HIS A 250 0.61 -0.86 5.45
C HIS A 250 0.47 0.27 6.48
N PRO A 251 1.57 0.89 6.95
CA PRO A 251 1.52 1.98 7.93
C PRO A 251 1.04 3.33 7.36
N PHE A 252 0.51 3.35 6.13
CA PHE A 252 0.20 4.55 5.34
C PHE A 252 1.34 5.59 5.27
N ASN A 253 2.59 5.14 5.39
CA ASN A 253 3.80 5.93 5.25
C ASN A 253 4.97 5.02 4.82
N GLU A 254 5.51 5.25 3.63
CA GLU A 254 6.57 4.41 3.03
C GLU A 254 7.90 4.49 3.80
N PHE A 255 8.19 5.63 4.42
CA PHE A 255 9.42 5.78 5.22
C PHE A 255 9.35 5.00 6.53
N ILE A 256 8.18 4.99 7.17
CA ILE A 256 7.94 4.15 8.34
C ILE A 256 8.02 2.68 7.94
N LEU A 257 7.41 2.29 6.81
CA LEU A 257 7.51 0.92 6.29
C LEU A 257 8.97 0.52 6.05
N LEU A 258 9.75 1.39 5.41
CA LEU A 258 11.18 1.19 5.15
C LEU A 258 11.94 0.90 6.46
N ILE A 259 11.69 1.66 7.53
CA ILE A 259 12.33 1.43 8.83
C ILE A 259 11.87 0.10 9.44
N VAL A 260 10.58 -0.23 9.39
CA VAL A 260 10.07 -1.49 9.97
C VAL A 260 10.67 -2.72 9.28
N GLU A 261 10.70 -2.72 7.95
CA GLU A 261 11.13 -3.90 7.19
C GLU A 261 12.65 -3.99 7.06
N PHE A 262 13.33 -2.86 6.91
CA PHE A 262 14.75 -2.78 6.53
C PHE A 262 15.63 -2.03 7.53
N GLY A 263 15.04 -1.38 8.53
CA GLY A 263 15.73 -0.71 9.64
C GLY A 263 16.23 0.70 9.33
N PHE A 264 16.71 1.38 10.38
CA PHE A 264 17.31 2.71 10.28
C PHE A 264 18.53 2.75 9.36
N PHE A 265 19.24 1.63 9.20
CA PHE A 265 20.37 1.55 8.26
C PHE A 265 19.93 1.83 6.82
N ALA A 266 18.85 1.19 6.36
CA ALA A 266 18.30 1.45 5.02
C ALA A 266 17.77 2.88 4.89
N PHE A 267 17.09 3.38 5.93
CA PHE A 267 16.60 4.75 5.94
C PHE A 267 17.73 5.78 5.81
N PHE A 268 18.86 5.57 6.51
CA PHE A 268 20.03 6.44 6.40
C PHE A 268 20.67 6.40 5.00
N LEU A 269 20.83 5.21 4.42
CA LEU A 269 21.33 5.08 3.04
C LEU A 269 20.41 5.78 2.04
N PHE A 270 19.09 5.63 2.21
CA PHE A 270 18.11 6.33 1.39
C PHE A 270 18.22 7.86 1.54
N LEU A 271 18.39 8.38 2.76
CA LEU A 271 18.55 9.81 3.00
C LEU A 271 19.82 10.36 2.34
N LEU A 272 20.95 9.65 2.45
CA LEU A 272 22.19 10.01 1.78
C LEU A 272 22.01 10.04 0.25
N PHE A 273 21.29 9.07 -0.31
CA PHE A 273 20.97 9.03 -1.73
C PHE A 273 20.14 10.26 -2.17
N VAL A 274 19.10 10.62 -1.41
CA VAL A 274 18.28 11.82 -1.66
C VAL A 274 19.12 13.10 -1.59
N ILE A 275 20.00 13.23 -0.59
CA ILE A 275 20.91 14.38 -0.47
C ILE A 275 21.80 14.49 -1.71
N GLN A 276 22.37 13.38 -2.19
CA GLN A 276 23.20 13.39 -3.38
C GLN A 276 22.42 13.80 -4.64
N LEU A 277 21.18 13.34 -4.81
CA LEU A 277 20.31 13.78 -5.91
C LEU A 277 20.06 15.29 -5.88
N ILE A 278 19.79 15.86 -4.69
CA ILE A 278 19.58 17.31 -4.52
C ILE A 278 20.85 18.08 -4.88
N LEU A 279 22.02 17.61 -4.42
CA LEU A 279 23.30 18.26 -4.73
C LEU A 279 23.63 18.20 -6.23
N LEU A 280 23.32 17.08 -6.90
CA LEU A 280 23.46 16.95 -8.36
C LEU A 280 22.52 17.91 -9.09
N TYR A 281 21.26 17.98 -8.70
CA TYR A 281 20.29 18.94 -9.24
C TYR A 281 20.79 20.39 -9.07
N ARG A 282 21.33 20.75 -7.89
CA ARG A 282 21.85 22.11 -7.65
C ARG A 282 23.00 22.48 -8.58
N LYS A 283 23.85 21.50 -8.96
CA LYS A 283 24.94 21.71 -9.93
C LYS A 283 24.45 21.77 -11.38
N ARG A 284 23.31 21.16 -11.69
CA ARG A 284 22.73 21.11 -13.04
C ARG A 284 21.26 21.49 -13.02
N GLN A 285 21.03 22.80 -12.92
CA GLN A 285 19.68 23.36 -12.98
C GLN A 285 19.27 23.56 -14.44
N THR A 286 18.40 22.69 -14.92
CA THR A 286 17.75 22.79 -16.22
C THR A 286 16.25 22.71 -16.00
N ASP A 287 15.44 23.13 -16.97
CA ASP A 287 13.99 23.00 -16.87
C ASP A 287 13.55 21.53 -16.80
N GLU A 288 14.29 20.66 -17.48
CA GLU A 288 14.08 19.21 -17.45
C GLU A 288 14.36 18.66 -16.05
N SER A 289 15.56 18.89 -15.50
CA SER A 289 15.94 18.43 -14.17
C SER A 289 15.04 19.01 -13.06
N PHE A 290 14.53 20.23 -13.22
CA PHE A 290 13.54 20.81 -12.32
C PHE A 290 12.22 20.03 -12.31
N SER A 291 11.71 19.68 -13.50
CA SER A 291 10.48 18.89 -13.65
C SER A 291 10.62 17.51 -13.01
N LEU A 292 11.76 16.86 -13.22
CA LEU A 292 12.07 15.55 -12.64
C LEU A 292 12.14 15.62 -11.11
N MET A 293 12.80 16.64 -10.55
CA MET A 293 12.85 16.84 -9.10
C MET A 293 11.48 17.13 -8.50
N LEU A 294 10.60 17.87 -9.18
CA LEU A 294 9.22 18.09 -8.74
C LEU A 294 8.38 16.82 -8.80
N SER A 295 8.63 15.93 -9.77
CA SER A 295 7.97 14.61 -9.81
C SER A 295 8.45 13.72 -8.66
N LEU A 296 9.74 13.72 -8.34
CA LEU A 296 10.28 13.06 -7.15
C LEU A 296 9.73 13.65 -5.84
N LEU A 297 9.54 14.97 -5.78
CA LEU A 297 8.90 15.64 -4.65
C LEU A 297 7.43 15.21 -4.50
N ALA A 298 6.68 15.09 -5.60
CA ALA A 298 5.32 14.56 -5.60
C ALA A 298 5.26 13.14 -5.02
N ILE A 299 6.19 12.27 -5.44
CA ILE A 299 6.33 10.90 -4.89
C ILE A 299 6.63 10.95 -3.39
N ALA A 300 7.57 11.79 -2.96
CA ALA A 300 7.96 11.92 -1.56
C ALA A 300 6.80 12.40 -0.68
N ILE A 301 6.04 13.43 -1.11
CA ILE A 301 4.88 13.92 -0.38
C ILE A 301 3.79 12.84 -0.30
N PHE A 302 3.51 12.12 -1.38
CA PHE A 302 2.57 10.99 -1.33
C PHE A 302 3.02 9.89 -0.36
N SER A 303 4.32 9.62 -0.31
CA SER A 303 4.94 8.59 0.54
C SER A 303 4.80 8.87 2.04
N PHE A 304 4.60 10.13 2.46
CA PHE A 304 4.30 10.47 3.86
C PHE A 304 2.87 10.11 4.31
N PHE A 305 1.93 10.04 3.35
CA PHE A 305 0.50 9.96 3.64
C PHE A 305 -0.20 8.76 3.01
N SER A 306 0.51 7.94 2.23
CA SER A 306 -0.04 6.83 1.47
C SER A 306 1.04 5.77 1.17
N TYR A 307 0.78 4.94 0.17
CA TYR A 307 1.56 3.75 -0.20
C TYR A 307 1.81 3.70 -1.72
N PRO A 308 2.34 4.78 -2.33
CA PRO A 308 2.49 4.85 -3.78
C PRO A 308 3.38 3.74 -4.36
N PHE A 309 4.34 3.19 -3.60
CA PHE A 309 5.22 2.13 -4.08
C PHE A 309 4.60 0.73 -4.04
N GLN A 310 3.35 0.57 -3.57
CA GLN A 310 2.57 -0.64 -3.86
C GLN A 310 2.18 -0.75 -5.34
N TYR A 311 2.19 0.38 -6.07
CA TYR A 311 1.80 0.41 -7.47
C TYR A 311 3.04 0.43 -8.40
N PRO A 312 3.06 -0.40 -9.46
CA PRO A 312 4.20 -0.45 -10.39
C PRO A 312 4.53 0.88 -11.09
N HIS A 313 3.53 1.75 -11.35
CA HIS A 313 3.76 3.01 -12.06
C HIS A 313 4.64 3.99 -11.27
N THR A 314 4.54 4.01 -9.94
CA THR A 314 5.37 4.88 -9.10
C THR A 314 6.84 4.51 -9.23
N TRP A 315 7.16 3.21 -9.22
CA TRP A 315 8.53 2.75 -9.44
C TRP A 315 9.06 3.16 -10.81
N LEU A 316 8.26 3.02 -11.87
CA LEU A 316 8.63 3.43 -13.22
C LEU A 316 9.00 4.91 -13.27
N ILE A 317 8.13 5.79 -12.76
CA ILE A 317 8.37 7.24 -12.76
C ILE A 317 9.55 7.60 -11.86
N PHE A 318 9.67 6.99 -10.67
CA PHE A 318 10.77 7.23 -9.74
C PHE A 318 12.13 6.94 -10.39
N PHE A 319 12.31 5.73 -10.93
CA PHE A 319 13.59 5.34 -11.54
C PHE A 319 13.88 6.09 -12.83
N MET A 320 12.86 6.36 -13.65
CA MET A 320 13.00 7.22 -14.82
C MET A 320 13.52 8.61 -14.43
N CYS A 321 12.93 9.23 -13.41
CA CYS A 321 13.38 10.53 -12.92
C CYS A 321 14.80 10.52 -12.37
N VAL A 322 15.11 9.54 -11.51
CA VAL A 322 16.46 9.34 -10.97
C VAL A 322 17.48 9.17 -12.10
N GLN A 323 17.20 8.30 -13.07
CA GLN A 323 18.13 7.99 -14.15
C GLN A 323 18.39 9.21 -15.04
N LEU A 324 17.36 9.96 -15.41
CA LEU A 324 17.52 11.18 -16.22
C LEU A 324 18.29 12.28 -15.48
N ILE A 325 18.21 12.34 -14.14
CA ILE A 325 19.02 13.24 -13.32
C ILE A 325 20.48 12.77 -13.28
N LEU A 326 20.71 11.46 -13.14
CA LEU A 326 22.04 10.84 -13.09
C LEU A 326 22.74 10.77 -14.46
N PHE A 327 22.01 10.95 -15.56
CA PHE A 327 22.54 10.87 -16.92
C PHE A 327 23.28 12.15 -17.33
N ASP A 328 24.59 12.06 -17.59
CA ASP A 328 25.41 13.15 -18.12
C ASP A 328 26.03 12.74 -19.47
N ASN A 329 25.79 13.54 -20.52
CA ASN A 329 26.36 13.34 -21.86
C ASN A 329 27.91 13.40 -21.85
N ARG A 330 28.52 14.00 -20.82
CA ARG A 330 29.98 14.03 -20.65
C ARG A 330 30.56 12.71 -20.11
N GLU A 331 29.73 11.80 -19.59
CA GLU A 331 30.12 10.46 -19.12
C GLU A 331 30.19 9.42 -20.26
N LYS A 332 30.64 9.79 -21.47
CA LYS A 332 31.01 8.80 -22.51
C LYS A 332 32.09 7.79 -22.04
N GLN A 333 32.68 8.00 -20.85
CA GLN A 333 33.69 7.13 -20.22
C GLN A 333 33.12 5.90 -19.50
N CYS A 334 31.83 5.86 -19.14
CA CYS A 334 31.21 4.61 -18.67
C CYS A 334 30.73 3.80 -19.86
N LYS A 335 31.68 3.18 -20.61
CA LYS A 335 31.34 2.20 -21.64
C LYS A 335 30.64 1.02 -20.96
N ILE A 336 29.32 0.96 -21.10
CA ILE A 336 28.54 -0.24 -20.85
C ILE A 336 29.06 -1.30 -21.81
N TYR A 337 29.87 -2.23 -21.30
CA TYR A 337 30.47 -3.32 -22.07
C TYR A 337 29.36 -4.13 -22.75
N TRP A 338 29.53 -4.47 -24.03
CA TRP A 338 28.54 -5.20 -24.85
C TRP A 338 27.88 -6.44 -24.20
N PRO A 339 28.56 -7.25 -23.35
CA PRO A 339 27.94 -8.36 -22.62
C PRO A 339 26.82 -7.95 -21.66
N SER A 340 26.88 -6.73 -21.11
CA SER A 340 25.84 -6.24 -20.18
C SER A 340 24.50 -6.01 -20.89
N LYS A 341 24.48 -5.64 -22.18
CA LYS A 341 23.21 -5.54 -22.94
C LYS A 341 22.54 -6.90 -23.11
N PHE A 342 23.32 -7.96 -23.33
CA PHE A 342 22.80 -9.33 -23.39
C PHE A 342 22.29 -9.82 -22.04
N ILE A 343 23.00 -9.54 -20.94
CA ILE A 343 22.53 -9.87 -19.58
C ILE A 343 21.18 -9.19 -19.30
N VAL A 344 20.99 -7.98 -19.80
CA VAL A 344 19.77 -7.20 -19.63
C VAL A 344 18.66 -7.79 -20.48
N VAL A 345 18.86 -7.98 -21.79
CA VAL A 345 17.83 -8.62 -22.62
C VAL A 345 17.47 -10.02 -22.09
N PHE A 346 18.45 -10.83 -21.70
CA PHE A 346 18.22 -12.16 -21.15
C PHE A 346 17.46 -12.12 -19.82
N SER A 347 17.86 -11.25 -18.89
CA SER A 347 17.09 -11.03 -17.66
C SER A 347 15.68 -10.55 -17.99
N SER A 348 15.48 -9.75 -19.05
CA SER A 348 14.15 -9.24 -19.47
C SER A 348 13.22 -10.35 -19.84
N ILE A 349 13.75 -11.27 -20.64
CA ILE A 349 13.01 -12.39 -21.17
C ILE A 349 12.72 -13.37 -20.03
N LEU A 350 13.71 -13.66 -19.18
CA LEU A 350 13.53 -14.49 -17.99
C LEU A 350 12.42 -13.93 -17.09
N LEU A 351 12.43 -12.62 -16.88
CA LEU A 351 11.45 -11.90 -16.08
C LEU A 351 10.05 -11.95 -16.64
N PHE A 352 9.93 -11.57 -17.90
CA PHE A 352 8.68 -11.62 -18.62
C PHE A 352 8.12 -13.05 -18.61
N SER A 353 8.98 -14.06 -18.75
CA SER A 353 8.58 -15.46 -18.65
C SER A 353 8.08 -15.82 -17.25
N ILE A 354 8.75 -15.36 -16.19
CA ILE A 354 8.30 -15.56 -14.81
C ILE A 354 6.96 -14.85 -14.55
N THR A 355 6.81 -13.59 -14.97
CA THR A 355 5.59 -12.81 -14.74
C THR A 355 4.41 -13.38 -15.51
N VAL A 356 4.61 -13.79 -16.76
CA VAL A 356 3.58 -14.47 -17.57
C VAL A 356 3.17 -15.79 -16.92
N LYS A 357 4.15 -16.57 -16.40
CA LYS A 357 3.87 -17.81 -15.68
C LYS A 357 3.05 -17.55 -14.41
N GLU A 358 3.42 -16.57 -13.60
CA GLU A 358 2.66 -16.20 -12.39
C GLU A 358 1.25 -15.74 -12.75
N MET A 359 1.12 -14.82 -13.72
CA MET A 359 -0.17 -14.32 -14.21
C MET A 359 -1.07 -15.46 -14.71
N TYR A 360 -0.50 -16.46 -15.40
CA TYR A 360 -1.25 -17.63 -15.85
C TYR A 360 -1.85 -18.42 -14.68
N PHE A 361 -1.07 -18.70 -13.64
CA PHE A 361 -1.55 -19.44 -12.47
C PHE A 361 -2.51 -18.63 -11.60
N GLU A 362 -2.26 -17.34 -11.42
CA GLU A 362 -3.18 -16.44 -10.71
C GLU A 362 -4.50 -16.27 -11.45
N ASN A 363 -4.48 -16.17 -12.78
CA ASN A 363 -5.71 -16.12 -13.58
C ASN A 363 -6.49 -17.44 -13.50
N LYS A 364 -5.81 -18.59 -13.54
CA LYS A 364 -6.47 -19.89 -13.29
C LYS A 364 -7.14 -19.95 -11.92
N TRP A 365 -6.45 -19.46 -10.89
CA TRP A 365 -7.00 -19.39 -9.55
C TRP A 365 -8.21 -18.44 -9.47
N TYR A 366 -8.11 -17.26 -10.07
CA TYR A 366 -9.21 -16.28 -10.17
C TYR A 366 -10.47 -16.90 -10.78
N LEU A 367 -10.32 -17.61 -11.91
CA LEU A 367 -11.44 -18.26 -12.57
C LEU A 367 -12.16 -19.28 -11.67
N ILE A 368 -11.43 -20.03 -10.84
CA ILE A 368 -12.01 -21.02 -9.93
C ILE A 368 -12.75 -20.32 -8.78
N GLU A 369 -12.18 -19.25 -8.24
CA GLU A 369 -12.76 -18.51 -7.12
C GLU A 369 -14.06 -17.80 -7.52
N HIS A 370 -14.15 -17.35 -8.78
CA HIS A 370 -15.32 -16.68 -9.34
C HIS A 370 -16.34 -17.64 -10.00
N LYS A 371 -16.15 -18.97 -9.95
CA LYS A 371 -17.19 -19.92 -10.39
C LYS A 371 -18.41 -19.81 -9.47
N ARG A 372 -19.55 -19.38 -10.02
CA ARG A 372 -20.83 -19.21 -9.29
C ARG A 372 -21.40 -20.51 -8.70
N LYS A 373 -21.06 -21.66 -9.29
CA LYS A 373 -21.38 -22.99 -8.78
C LYS A 373 -20.10 -23.79 -8.73
N PHE A 374 -19.75 -24.25 -7.54
CA PHE A 374 -18.72 -25.28 -7.40
C PHE A 374 -19.30 -26.58 -7.93
N GLY A 375 -18.52 -27.29 -8.75
CA GLY A 375 -18.85 -28.65 -9.17
C GLY A 375 -18.66 -29.63 -7.99
N ASN A 376 -18.18 -30.83 -8.29
CA ASN A 376 -17.81 -31.80 -7.26
C ASN A 376 -16.73 -31.21 -6.33
N ILE A 377 -16.90 -31.33 -4.99
CA ILE A 377 -15.93 -30.88 -3.97
C ILE A 377 -14.51 -31.38 -4.29
N GLN A 378 -14.40 -32.64 -4.73
CA GLN A 378 -13.12 -33.24 -5.07
C GLN A 378 -12.45 -32.57 -6.27
N GLU A 379 -13.22 -32.12 -7.26
CA GLU A 379 -12.70 -31.39 -8.43
C GLU A 379 -12.10 -30.05 -8.01
N VAL A 380 -12.78 -29.33 -7.09
CA VAL A 380 -12.29 -28.05 -6.57
C VAL A 380 -10.99 -28.26 -5.80
N ILE A 381 -10.94 -29.23 -4.88
CA ILE A 381 -9.75 -29.55 -4.10
C ILE A 381 -8.60 -29.96 -5.01
N ALA A 382 -8.83 -30.89 -5.95
CA ALA A 382 -7.82 -31.32 -6.91
C ALA A 382 -7.25 -30.14 -7.69
N THR A 383 -8.09 -29.18 -8.10
CA THR A 383 -7.62 -28.00 -8.81
C THR A 383 -6.72 -27.13 -7.93
N TYR A 384 -7.08 -26.90 -6.65
CA TYR A 384 -6.20 -26.21 -5.71
C TYR A 384 -4.88 -26.96 -5.47
N GLU A 385 -4.91 -28.29 -5.38
CA GLU A 385 -3.71 -29.13 -5.25
C GLU A 385 -2.79 -28.99 -6.47
N THR A 386 -3.32 -28.91 -7.69
CA THR A 386 -2.50 -28.66 -8.89
C THR A 386 -1.86 -27.28 -8.91
N LEU A 387 -2.52 -26.27 -8.33
CA LEU A 387 -2.01 -24.90 -8.26
C LEU A 387 -1.00 -24.71 -7.11
N TYR A 388 -1.10 -25.53 -6.06
CA TYR A 388 -0.30 -25.39 -4.85
C TYR A 388 1.22 -25.32 -5.09
N PRO A 389 1.86 -26.20 -5.89
CA PRO A 389 3.30 -26.12 -6.13
C PRO A 389 3.77 -24.77 -6.70
N HIS A 390 2.91 -24.09 -7.46
CA HIS A 390 3.18 -22.82 -8.11
C HIS A 390 2.84 -21.62 -7.23
N LEU A 391 1.78 -21.70 -6.43
CA LEU A 391 1.24 -20.59 -5.64
C LEU A 391 1.45 -20.74 -4.12
N LYS A 392 2.18 -21.75 -3.64
CA LYS A 392 2.46 -21.99 -2.20
C LYS A 392 3.14 -20.84 -1.44
N LYS A 393 3.65 -19.83 -2.14
CA LYS A 393 4.25 -18.61 -1.55
C LYS A 393 3.34 -17.37 -1.66
N ASN A 394 2.19 -17.50 -2.31
CA ASN A 394 1.17 -16.46 -2.35
C ASN A 394 0.25 -16.62 -1.14
N ALA A 395 0.30 -15.66 -0.22
CA ALA A 395 -0.43 -15.72 1.04
C ALA A 395 -1.96 -15.74 0.84
N TYR A 396 -2.46 -14.98 -0.13
CA TYR A 396 -3.89 -14.95 -0.45
C TYR A 396 -4.37 -16.30 -1.01
N PHE A 397 -3.54 -16.96 -1.82
CA PHE A 397 -3.83 -18.31 -2.29
C PHE A 397 -3.88 -19.31 -1.14
N LEU A 398 -2.90 -19.28 -0.23
CA LEU A 398 -2.89 -20.15 0.95
C LEU A 398 -4.14 -19.95 1.82
N TYR A 399 -4.50 -18.69 2.09
CA TYR A 399 -5.70 -18.35 2.86
C TYR A 399 -6.97 -18.85 2.18
N ASN A 400 -7.18 -18.53 0.89
CA ASN A 400 -8.39 -18.95 0.18
C ASN A 400 -8.49 -20.47 0.06
N TYR A 401 -7.36 -21.16 -0.14
CA TYR A 401 -7.35 -22.62 -0.17
C TYR A 401 -7.70 -23.21 1.20
N ALA A 402 -7.11 -22.71 2.28
CA ALA A 402 -7.46 -23.11 3.64
C ALA A 402 -8.95 -22.85 3.94
N ALA A 403 -9.47 -21.66 3.58
CA ALA A 403 -10.87 -21.32 3.76
C ALA A 403 -11.81 -22.27 3.00
N LYS A 404 -11.44 -22.70 1.78
CA LYS A 404 -12.21 -23.71 1.04
C LYS A 404 -12.18 -25.07 1.72
N LEU A 405 -11.03 -25.50 2.24
CA LEU A 405 -10.93 -26.76 2.97
C LEU A 405 -11.74 -26.74 4.27
N ASN A 406 -11.70 -25.63 5.02
CA ASN A 406 -12.58 -25.41 6.18
C ASN A 406 -14.06 -25.53 5.80
N TYR A 407 -14.48 -24.84 4.73
CA TYR A 407 -15.86 -24.90 4.24
C TYR A 407 -16.30 -26.33 3.86
N PHE A 408 -15.37 -27.15 3.35
CA PHE A 408 -15.62 -28.55 3.00
C PHE A 408 -15.41 -29.55 4.16
N GLY A 409 -15.06 -29.08 5.36
CA GLY A 409 -14.86 -29.94 6.54
C GLY A 409 -13.47 -30.57 6.69
N TYR A 410 -12.51 -30.22 5.83
CA TYR A 410 -11.12 -30.70 5.92
C TYR A 410 -10.28 -29.83 6.87
N TYR A 411 -10.67 -29.78 8.15
CA TYR A 411 -10.14 -28.85 9.14
C TYR A 411 -8.63 -29.01 9.41
N GLU A 412 -8.11 -30.23 9.48
CA GLU A 412 -6.67 -30.47 9.70
C GLU A 412 -5.81 -29.94 8.53
N ARG A 413 -6.24 -30.21 7.29
CA ARG A 413 -5.55 -29.71 6.08
C ARG A 413 -5.64 -28.18 5.99
N SER A 414 -6.78 -27.62 6.38
CA SER A 414 -6.96 -26.18 6.50
C SER A 414 -5.99 -25.57 7.52
N CYS A 415 -5.89 -26.14 8.73
CA CYS A 415 -4.93 -25.75 9.77
C CYS A 415 -3.48 -25.74 9.24
N PHE A 416 -3.07 -26.80 8.54
CA PHE A 416 -1.72 -26.88 7.97
C PHE A 416 -1.41 -25.75 6.97
N LEU A 417 -2.38 -25.39 6.12
CA LEU A 417 -2.19 -24.33 5.12
C LEU A 417 -2.24 -22.93 5.71
N VAL A 418 -3.16 -22.68 6.64
CA VAL A 418 -3.25 -21.37 7.30
C VAL A 418 -2.04 -21.11 8.21
N ASP A 419 -1.42 -22.17 8.78
CA ASP A 419 -0.17 -22.07 9.51
C ASP A 419 0.99 -21.59 8.62
N LYS A 420 1.01 -22.03 7.36
CA LYS A 420 1.96 -21.51 6.35
C LYS A 420 1.61 -20.08 5.95
N CYS A 421 0.31 -19.76 5.84
CA CYS A 421 -0.17 -18.42 5.48
C CYS A 421 0.31 -17.35 6.47
N ARG A 422 0.24 -17.63 7.79
CA ARG A 422 0.58 -16.65 8.84
C ARG A 422 2.03 -16.15 8.78
N ASN A 423 2.92 -16.88 8.11
CA ASN A 423 4.31 -16.44 7.91
C ASN A 423 4.44 -15.29 6.90
N TYR A 424 3.42 -15.07 6.07
CA TYR A 424 3.36 -14.04 5.04
C TYR A 424 2.26 -13.00 5.29
N PHE A 425 1.15 -13.43 5.90
CA PHE A 425 -0.06 -12.65 6.10
C PHE A 425 -0.79 -13.18 7.33
N ASN A 426 -0.93 -12.37 8.37
CA ASN A 426 -1.52 -12.79 9.63
C ASN A 426 -2.42 -11.70 10.22
N ASP A 427 -3.66 -11.67 9.76
CA ASP A 427 -4.63 -10.68 10.18
C ASP A 427 -5.82 -11.30 10.94
N TYR A 428 -6.84 -10.48 11.20
CA TYR A 428 -8.06 -10.91 11.87
C TYR A 428 -8.68 -12.16 11.21
N ASP A 429 -8.74 -12.19 9.88
CA ASP A 429 -9.43 -13.24 9.14
C ASP A 429 -8.64 -14.55 9.17
N VAL A 430 -7.31 -14.48 9.11
CA VAL A 430 -6.41 -15.61 9.31
C VAL A 430 -6.59 -16.22 10.71
N GLN A 431 -6.62 -15.39 11.76
CA GLN A 431 -6.83 -15.85 13.14
C GLN A 431 -8.23 -16.44 13.34
N MET A 432 -9.25 -15.85 12.74
CA MET A 432 -10.61 -16.39 12.75
C MET A 432 -10.70 -17.76 12.10
N LEU A 433 -10.03 -17.96 10.96
CA LEU A 433 -10.01 -19.25 10.26
C LEU A 433 -9.30 -20.34 11.08
N ILE A 434 -8.17 -20.01 11.72
CA ILE A 434 -7.48 -20.93 12.64
C ILE A 434 -8.41 -21.31 13.80
N ALA A 435 -9.04 -20.32 14.43
CA ALA A 435 -9.94 -20.55 15.55
C ALA A 435 -11.13 -21.44 15.17
N ASP A 436 -11.70 -21.23 13.99
CA ASP A 436 -12.84 -21.99 13.48
C ASP A 436 -12.47 -23.44 13.15
N ASN A 437 -11.32 -23.69 12.52
CA ASN A 437 -10.82 -25.04 12.34
C ASN A 437 -10.62 -25.76 13.68
N LEU A 438 -9.97 -25.11 14.65
CA LEU A 438 -9.72 -25.68 15.98
C LEU A 438 -11.02 -25.94 16.76
N PHE A 439 -12.02 -25.08 16.59
CA PHE A 439 -13.35 -25.26 17.16
C PHE A 439 -14.00 -26.55 16.66
N HIS A 440 -13.95 -26.80 15.34
CA HIS A 440 -14.48 -28.01 14.73
C HIS A 440 -13.66 -29.28 14.99
N LEU A 441 -12.38 -29.13 15.34
CA LEU A 441 -11.51 -30.22 15.83
C LEU A 441 -11.64 -30.45 17.34
N GLU A 442 -12.60 -29.79 18.00
CA GLU A 442 -12.86 -29.89 19.44
C GLU A 442 -11.68 -29.44 20.34
N GLU A 443 -10.70 -28.73 19.78
CA GLU A 443 -9.59 -28.13 20.52
C GLU A 443 -9.97 -26.74 21.09
N TRP A 444 -11.07 -26.69 21.85
CA TRP A 444 -11.73 -25.44 22.25
C TRP A 444 -10.83 -24.47 23.02
N ASN A 445 -9.92 -24.96 23.85
CA ASN A 445 -8.95 -24.10 24.56
C ASN A 445 -8.04 -23.35 23.60
N LYS A 446 -7.55 -23.99 22.53
CA LYS A 446 -6.74 -23.31 21.50
C LYS A 446 -7.62 -22.38 20.66
N ALA A 447 -8.84 -22.79 20.32
CA ALA A 447 -9.80 -21.96 19.59
C ALA A 447 -10.10 -20.64 20.33
N LYS A 448 -10.32 -20.67 21.65
CA LYS A 448 -10.53 -19.45 22.47
C LYS A 448 -9.36 -18.48 22.37
N ASN A 449 -8.12 -18.96 22.40
CA ASN A 449 -6.93 -18.12 22.29
C ASN A 449 -6.90 -17.38 20.95
N HIS A 450 -7.21 -18.07 19.86
CA HIS A 450 -7.24 -17.48 18.53
C HIS A 450 -8.45 -16.54 18.33
N TYR A 451 -9.64 -16.87 18.83
CA TYR A 451 -10.78 -15.94 18.81
C TYR A 451 -10.52 -14.69 19.65
N SER A 452 -9.89 -14.83 20.82
CA SER A 452 -9.51 -13.67 21.66
C SER A 452 -8.46 -12.81 20.97
N LYS A 453 -7.46 -13.43 20.34
CA LYS A 453 -6.46 -12.71 19.53
C LYS A 453 -7.11 -11.98 18.35
N ALA A 454 -8.00 -12.62 17.60
CA ALA A 454 -8.77 -11.97 16.53
C ALA A 454 -9.62 -10.80 17.06
N PHE A 455 -10.27 -10.97 18.21
CA PHE A 455 -11.00 -9.88 18.87
C PHE A 455 -10.08 -8.69 19.14
N TYR A 456 -8.91 -8.90 19.72
CA TYR A 456 -7.99 -7.79 20.01
C TYR A 456 -7.33 -7.21 18.75
N MET A 457 -7.14 -8.00 17.68
CA MET A 457 -6.71 -7.48 16.37
C MET A 457 -7.70 -6.45 15.81
N CYS A 458 -9.00 -6.72 15.90
CA CYS A 458 -10.06 -5.83 15.41
C CYS A 458 -11.21 -5.75 16.43
N PRO A 459 -11.05 -4.98 17.51
CA PRO A 459 -11.99 -4.99 18.62
C PRO A 459 -13.38 -4.51 18.24
N ASN A 460 -13.59 -3.83 17.11
CA ASN A 460 -14.95 -3.48 16.66
C ASN A 460 -15.75 -4.64 16.05
N ARG A 461 -15.14 -5.81 15.80
CA ARG A 461 -15.81 -6.98 15.23
C ARG A 461 -16.55 -7.77 16.30
N PHE A 462 -17.75 -8.25 15.97
CA PHE A 462 -18.64 -8.96 16.91
C PHE A 462 -18.52 -10.48 16.81
N VAL A 463 -18.08 -11.00 15.67
CA VAL A 463 -18.02 -12.45 15.41
C VAL A 463 -17.13 -13.20 16.40
N PRO A 464 -15.92 -12.72 16.78
CA PRO A 464 -15.08 -13.48 17.71
C PRO A 464 -15.73 -13.64 19.09
N LEU A 465 -16.37 -12.59 19.61
CA LEU A 465 -17.10 -12.66 20.89
C LEU A 465 -18.28 -13.64 20.80
N ASN A 466 -19.01 -13.63 19.68
CA ASN A 466 -20.10 -14.59 19.48
C ASN A 466 -19.60 -16.04 19.47
N GLN A 467 -18.42 -16.32 18.92
CA GLN A 467 -17.83 -17.66 18.95
C GLN A 467 -17.31 -18.03 20.35
N LEU A 468 -16.68 -17.10 21.08
CA LEU A 468 -16.29 -17.30 22.47
C LEU A 468 -17.51 -17.61 23.36
N HIS A 469 -18.64 -16.92 23.14
CA HIS A 469 -19.89 -17.22 23.82
C HIS A 469 -20.36 -18.65 23.51
N LYS A 470 -20.33 -19.09 22.24
CA LYS A 470 -20.72 -20.47 21.89
C LYS A 470 -19.85 -21.50 22.60
N ILE A 471 -18.54 -21.28 22.68
CA ILE A 471 -17.64 -22.19 23.41
C ILE A 471 -18.01 -22.22 24.90
N ALA A 472 -18.26 -21.07 25.53
CA ALA A 472 -18.66 -21.02 26.94
C ALA A 472 -19.95 -21.81 27.22
N ILE A 473 -20.91 -21.79 26.28
CA ILE A 473 -22.13 -22.62 26.37
C ILE A 473 -21.79 -24.11 26.26
N LEU A 474 -20.92 -24.51 25.33
CA LEU A 474 -20.52 -25.92 25.16
C LEU A 474 -19.76 -26.46 26.38
N GLU A 475 -19.02 -25.60 27.08
CA GLU A 475 -18.30 -25.94 28.30
C GLU A 475 -19.18 -25.87 29.56
N ASN A 476 -20.45 -25.49 29.42
CA ASN A 476 -21.38 -25.23 30.52
C ASN A 476 -20.87 -24.15 31.51
N ASP A 477 -20.06 -23.19 31.05
CA ASP A 477 -19.64 -22.03 31.85
C ASP A 477 -20.65 -20.87 31.68
N SER A 478 -21.77 -20.99 32.39
CA SER A 478 -22.86 -20.00 32.36
C SER A 478 -22.42 -18.60 32.77
N ASN A 479 -21.44 -18.51 33.70
CA ASN A 479 -20.92 -17.23 34.17
C ASN A 479 -20.17 -16.49 33.05
N MET A 480 -19.26 -17.19 32.35
CA MET A 480 -18.54 -16.61 31.23
C MET A 480 -19.46 -16.32 30.05
N ALA A 481 -20.41 -17.21 29.75
CA ALA A 481 -21.41 -16.98 28.70
C ALA A 481 -22.21 -15.69 28.95
N ARG A 482 -22.74 -15.51 30.18
CA ARG A 482 -23.46 -14.30 30.59
C ARG A 482 -22.60 -13.05 30.46
N LYS A 483 -21.35 -13.11 30.92
CA LYS A 483 -20.39 -11.98 30.83
C LYS A 483 -20.15 -11.56 29.38
N ILE A 484 -19.94 -12.52 28.47
CA ILE A 484 -19.73 -12.23 27.04
C ILE A 484 -21.01 -11.68 26.40
N ALA A 485 -22.18 -12.22 26.75
CA ALA A 485 -23.47 -11.75 26.25
C ALA A 485 -23.70 -10.27 26.59
N CYS A 486 -23.50 -9.87 27.85
CA CYS A 486 -23.58 -8.46 28.26
C CYS A 486 -22.58 -7.60 27.48
N LEU A 487 -21.32 -8.06 27.38
CA LEU A 487 -20.27 -7.35 26.63
C LEU A 487 -20.67 -7.10 25.16
N ILE A 488 -21.31 -8.08 24.49
CA ILE A 488 -21.77 -7.95 23.10
C ILE A 488 -22.91 -6.93 22.97
N ILE A 489 -23.85 -6.92 23.90
CA ILE A 489 -25.01 -6.02 23.87
C ILE A 489 -24.55 -4.56 24.04
N ASP A 490 -23.73 -4.31 25.05
CA ASP A 490 -23.23 -2.97 25.41
C ASP A 490 -22.23 -2.40 24.39
N LYS A 491 -21.61 -3.28 23.59
CA LYS A 491 -20.60 -2.89 22.62
C LYS A 491 -21.15 -1.96 21.52
N PRO A 492 -20.50 -0.82 21.22
CA PRO A 492 -20.91 0.07 20.14
C PRO A 492 -20.69 -0.54 18.75
N THR A 493 -21.58 -0.24 17.82
CA THR A 493 -21.56 -0.76 16.45
C THR A 493 -20.92 0.25 15.49
N LYS A 494 -19.78 -0.10 14.87
CA LYS A 494 -19.12 0.73 13.84
C LYS A 494 -19.92 0.79 12.54
N VAL A 495 -20.32 -0.38 12.03
CA VAL A 495 -21.09 -0.53 10.79
C VAL A 495 -22.31 -1.41 11.09
N PRO A 496 -23.53 -0.85 11.05
CA PRO A 496 -24.75 -1.64 11.19
C PRO A 496 -24.83 -2.70 10.09
N SER A 497 -25.11 -3.95 10.47
CA SER A 497 -25.32 -5.04 9.53
C SER A 497 -26.29 -6.06 10.11
N ALA A 498 -26.95 -6.83 9.23
CA ALA A 498 -27.85 -7.90 9.65
C ALA A 498 -27.15 -8.92 10.58
N THR A 499 -25.87 -9.22 10.33
CA THR A 499 -25.07 -10.11 11.17
C THR A 499 -24.90 -9.56 12.58
N VAL A 500 -24.56 -8.27 12.73
CA VAL A 500 -24.41 -7.64 14.07
C VAL A 500 -25.75 -7.63 14.81
N TYR A 501 -26.84 -7.32 14.13
CA TYR A 501 -28.19 -7.34 14.71
C TYR A 501 -28.54 -8.75 15.22
N LYS A 502 -28.37 -9.78 14.39
CA LYS A 502 -28.62 -11.18 14.77
C LYS A 502 -27.77 -11.62 15.97
N ILE A 503 -26.49 -11.22 16.02
CA ILE A 503 -25.62 -11.54 17.15
C ILE A 503 -26.15 -10.87 18.43
N LYS A 504 -26.48 -9.58 18.41
CA LYS A 504 -27.01 -8.88 19.59
C LYS A 504 -28.35 -9.45 20.06
N GLN A 505 -29.28 -9.71 19.13
CA GLN A 505 -30.57 -10.32 19.43
C GLN A 505 -30.42 -11.69 20.09
N LYS A 506 -29.51 -12.52 19.57
CA LYS A 506 -29.21 -13.83 20.18
C LYS A 506 -28.71 -13.70 21.62
N MET A 507 -27.88 -12.69 21.91
CA MET A 507 -27.40 -12.46 23.27
C MET A 507 -28.51 -11.96 24.20
N GLN A 508 -29.42 -11.11 23.71
CA GLN A 508 -30.57 -10.64 24.49
C GLN A 508 -31.49 -11.81 24.88
N GLN A 509 -31.85 -12.67 23.91
CA GLN A 509 -32.66 -13.87 24.16
C GLN A 509 -32.00 -14.82 25.16
N TYR A 510 -30.67 -14.98 25.09
CA TYR A 510 -29.93 -15.79 26.05
C TYR A 510 -30.04 -15.22 27.48
N LEU A 511 -29.86 -13.91 27.66
CA LEU A 511 -29.96 -13.29 28.99
C LEU A 511 -31.39 -13.34 29.55
N GLU A 512 -32.41 -13.17 28.72
CA GLU A 512 -33.81 -13.27 29.14
C GLU A 512 -34.17 -14.68 29.63
N THR A 513 -33.69 -15.72 28.92
CA THR A 513 -33.92 -17.11 29.30
C THR A 513 -33.15 -17.51 30.56
N ASP A 514 -31.92 -17.03 30.70
CA ASP A 514 -31.05 -17.30 31.85
C ASP A 514 -31.53 -16.60 33.14
N ILE A 515 -32.04 -15.36 33.06
CA ILE A 515 -32.67 -14.67 34.20
C ILE A 515 -33.91 -15.44 34.69
N ASN A 516 -34.72 -15.97 33.76
CA ASN A 516 -35.91 -16.76 34.10
C ASN A 516 -35.58 -18.14 34.72
N CYS A 517 -34.34 -18.64 34.59
CA CYS A 517 -33.87 -19.86 35.24
C CYS A 517 -33.30 -19.63 36.65
N ILE A 518 -33.01 -18.38 37.04
CA ILE A 518 -32.53 -18.03 38.40
C ILE A 518 -33.69 -17.69 39.35
N VAL A 519 -34.84 -17.28 38.80
CA VAL A 519 -36.03 -16.85 39.55
C VAL A 519 -37.04 -17.99 39.76
N LYS A 520 -36.78 -19.18 39.21
CA LYS A 520 -37.47 -20.43 39.54
C LYS A 520 -36.57 -21.30 40.38
#